data_AF-A0A7S1URG3-F1
#
_entry.id   AF-A0A7S1URG3-F1
#
_cell.length_a   1.000
_cell.length_b   1.000
_cell.length_c   1.000
_cell.angle_alpha   90.00
_cell.angle_beta   90.00
_cell.angle_gamma   90.00
#
_symmetry.space_group_name_H-M   'P 1'
#
loop_
_entity.id
_entity.type
_entity.pdbx_description
1 polymer ?
#
loop_
_entity_poly.entity_id
_entity_poly.type
_entity_poly.pdbx_seq_one_letter_code
_entity_poly.pdbx_strand_id
1 'polypeptide(L)'
;GDDLSSVYSAEKQVVRIDVLSPARFLRYADGNFLTPSKKAMSALYMIANADKAHELRIEALNERGLGGLNEVILLTGGAELCLSLKLITRHLERDSKDYGDVVIHCVQGKDRTGMLVMLCQSILGLSDDVIIEDYFKSDQMRKEGSGSAAADDVVVTNKPRQQRRRRGKLDRNLFSGASREAMVGTLEMLRKKYGSVSPGYLDAIGFDSDWRNRFLTAMQRQEPDEGNRVQSRL
;
A
#
# COMPACT_ATOMS: atom_id res chain seq x y z
N GLY A 1 30.31 7.49 37.19
CA GLY A 1 28.90 7.87 37.25
C GLY A 1 28.55 8.24 35.85
N ASP A 2 27.93 7.32 35.12
CA ASP A 2 27.48 7.55 33.75
C ASP A 2 25.97 7.32 33.74
N ASP A 3 25.25 8.43 33.79
CA ASP A 3 23.80 8.48 33.67
C ASP A 3 23.42 8.42 32.19
N LEU A 4 23.18 7.19 31.72
CA LEU A 4 22.66 6.92 30.37
C LEU A 4 21.13 7.05 30.27
N SER A 5 20.46 7.63 31.28
CA SER A 5 18.99 7.67 31.31
C SER A 5 18.33 8.75 30.44
N SER A 6 19.09 9.56 29.69
CA SER A 6 18.55 10.67 28.89
C SER A 6 18.50 10.46 27.37
N VAL A 7 18.63 9.23 26.87
CA VAL A 7 18.49 8.96 25.43
C VAL A 7 17.00 9.03 25.02
N TYR A 8 16.53 10.26 24.78
CA TYR A 8 15.40 10.67 23.95
C TYR A 8 14.23 9.66 23.83
N SER A 9 13.29 9.71 24.77
CA SER A 9 11.95 9.16 24.54
C SER A 9 11.12 10.18 23.77
N ALA A 10 11.41 10.38 22.48
CA ALA A 10 10.45 11.01 21.58
C ALA A 10 9.21 10.10 21.53
N GLU A 11 8.05 10.64 21.91
CA GLU A 11 6.80 9.89 22.00
C GLU A 11 6.42 9.37 20.60
N LYS A 12 6.49 8.04 20.42
CA LYS A 12 6.17 7.40 19.13
C LYS A 12 4.66 7.40 18.92
N GLN A 13 4.19 8.20 17.97
CA GLN A 13 2.78 8.19 17.59
C GLN A 13 2.50 7.04 16.61
N VAL A 14 1.68 6.07 17.03
CA VAL A 14 1.24 4.96 16.19
C VAL A 14 -0.21 5.19 15.75
N VAL A 15 -0.45 5.22 14.45
CA VAL A 15 -1.80 5.35 13.88
C VAL A 15 -2.13 4.10 13.07
N ARG A 16 -3.28 3.49 13.35
CA ARG A 16 -3.81 2.34 12.60
C ARG A 16 -4.94 2.78 11.68
N ILE A 17 -4.73 2.59 10.38
CA ILE A 17 -5.71 2.93 9.34
C ILE A 17 -6.03 1.67 8.54
N ASP A 18 -7.32 1.34 8.43
CA ASP A 18 -7.76 0.17 7.66
C ASP A 18 -8.19 0.55 6.24
N VAL A 19 -7.19 0.61 5.35
CA VAL A 19 -7.39 0.94 3.92
C VAL A 19 -8.16 -0.16 3.16
N LEU A 20 -8.18 -1.39 3.66
CA LEU A 20 -8.80 -2.52 2.98
C LEU A 20 -9.65 -3.37 3.93
N SER A 21 -10.94 -3.06 3.99
CA SER A 21 -11.90 -3.87 4.73
C SER A 21 -12.43 -5.03 3.86
N PRO A 22 -12.63 -6.24 4.41
CA PRO A 22 -13.23 -7.37 3.70
C PRO A 22 -14.60 -7.04 3.08
N ALA A 23 -15.46 -6.30 3.80
CA ALA A 23 -16.80 -5.97 3.32
C ALA A 23 -16.81 -5.09 2.07
N ARG A 24 -15.96 -4.04 2.03
CA ARG A 24 -15.79 -3.20 0.84
C ARG A 24 -15.21 -3.98 -0.32
N PHE A 25 -14.22 -4.84 -0.05
CA PHE A 25 -13.64 -5.71 -1.07
C PHE A 25 -14.71 -6.61 -1.71
N LEU A 26 -15.49 -7.33 -0.91
CA LEU A 26 -16.50 -8.26 -1.43
C LEU A 26 -17.56 -7.53 -2.26
N ARG A 27 -18.01 -6.36 -1.79
CA ARG A 27 -18.98 -5.52 -2.52
C ARG A 27 -18.40 -5.02 -3.85
N TYR A 28 -17.14 -4.60 -3.86
CA TYR A 28 -16.48 -4.15 -5.08
C TYR A 28 -16.30 -5.29 -6.08
N ALA A 29 -15.91 -6.47 -5.60
CA ALA A 29 -15.77 -7.67 -6.43
C ALA A 29 -17.10 -8.07 -7.08
N ASP A 30 -18.22 -8.03 -6.35
CA ASP A 30 -19.55 -8.29 -6.90
C ASP A 30 -19.91 -7.31 -8.02
N GLY A 31 -19.59 -6.03 -7.85
CA GLY A 31 -19.88 -4.98 -8.83
C GLY A 31 -19.00 -5.02 -10.08
N ASN A 32 -17.73 -5.36 -9.93
CA ASN A 32 -16.71 -5.06 -10.95
C ASN A 32 -15.94 -6.28 -11.45
N PHE A 33 -15.83 -7.35 -10.66
CA PHE A 33 -14.98 -8.50 -11.00
C PHE A 33 -15.78 -9.67 -11.56
N LEU A 34 -17.04 -9.81 -11.16
CA LEU A 34 -17.92 -10.87 -11.66
C LEU A 34 -18.49 -10.53 -13.03
N THR A 35 -18.50 -11.51 -13.95
CA THR A 35 -19.25 -11.43 -15.20
C THR A 35 -20.77 -11.38 -14.92
N PRO A 36 -21.62 -10.92 -15.85
CA PRO A 36 -23.08 -10.89 -15.63
C PRO A 36 -23.66 -12.24 -15.16
N SER A 37 -23.17 -13.36 -15.74
CA SER A 37 -23.56 -14.71 -15.32
C SER A 37 -23.09 -15.04 -13.89
N LYS A 38 -21.81 -14.75 -13.56
CA LYS A 38 -21.27 -14.95 -12.21
C LYS A 38 -21.98 -14.05 -11.17
N LYS A 39 -22.45 -12.85 -11.54
CA LYS A 39 -23.25 -11.97 -10.68
C LYS A 39 -24.61 -12.58 -10.33
N ALA A 40 -25.33 -13.09 -11.33
CA ALA A 40 -26.61 -13.78 -11.11
C ALA A 40 -26.42 -15.01 -10.20
N MET A 41 -25.35 -15.78 -10.42
CA MET A 41 -25.00 -16.91 -9.55
C MET A 41 -24.63 -16.47 -8.12
N SER A 42 -23.85 -15.40 -7.97
CA SER A 42 -23.48 -14.83 -6.66
C SER A 42 -24.73 -14.40 -5.88
N ALA A 43 -25.68 -13.72 -6.54
CA ALA A 43 -26.95 -13.32 -5.92
C ALA A 43 -27.77 -14.53 -5.43
N LEU A 44 -27.87 -15.58 -6.24
CA LEU A 44 -28.54 -16.82 -5.85
C LEU A 44 -27.84 -17.49 -4.65
N TYR A 45 -26.51 -17.52 -4.67
CA TYR A 45 -25.72 -18.09 -3.56
C TYR A 45 -25.78 -17.24 -2.29
N MET A 46 -25.90 -15.92 -2.36
CA MET A 46 -26.07 -15.11 -1.14
C MET A 46 -27.33 -15.48 -0.35
N ILE A 47 -28.36 -16.02 -1.02
CA ILE A 47 -29.60 -16.50 -0.39
C ILE A 47 -29.45 -17.97 0.05
N ALA A 48 -28.85 -18.82 -0.78
CA ALA A 48 -28.84 -20.26 -0.56
C ALA A 48 -27.59 -20.79 0.18
N ASN A 49 -26.42 -20.18 -0.03
CA ASN A 49 -25.13 -20.61 0.50
C ASN A 49 -24.05 -19.50 0.39
N ALA A 50 -23.82 -18.78 1.50
CA ALA A 50 -22.87 -17.67 1.54
C ALA A 50 -21.42 -18.08 1.21
N ASP A 51 -21.02 -19.31 1.52
CA ASP A 51 -19.67 -19.82 1.24
C ASP A 51 -19.41 -19.91 -0.27
N LYS A 52 -20.38 -20.41 -1.05
CA LYS A 52 -20.25 -20.45 -2.52
C LYS A 52 -20.16 -19.06 -3.14
N ALA A 53 -20.87 -18.08 -2.59
CA ALA A 53 -20.75 -16.70 -3.03
C ALA A 53 -19.36 -16.12 -2.69
N HIS A 54 -18.81 -16.48 -1.53
CA HIS A 54 -17.43 -16.12 -1.17
C HIS A 54 -16.41 -16.76 -2.13
N GLU A 55 -16.56 -18.05 -2.44
CA GLU A 55 -15.68 -18.75 -3.38
C GLU A 55 -15.62 -18.08 -4.75
N LEU A 56 -16.77 -17.71 -5.32
CA LEU A 56 -16.84 -17.03 -6.63
C LEU A 56 -16.06 -15.70 -6.65
N ARG A 57 -16.14 -14.93 -5.56
CA ARG A 57 -15.43 -13.64 -5.45
C ARG A 57 -13.93 -13.83 -5.31
N ILE A 58 -13.51 -14.83 -4.53
CA ILE A 58 -12.09 -15.18 -4.36
C ILE A 58 -11.51 -15.70 -5.67
N GLU A 59 -12.26 -16.52 -6.42
CA GLU A 59 -11.86 -16.97 -7.76
C GLU A 59 -11.71 -15.78 -8.73
N ALA A 60 -12.66 -14.85 -8.74
CA ALA A 60 -12.58 -13.65 -9.57
C ALA A 60 -11.40 -12.73 -9.20
N LEU A 61 -11.04 -12.65 -7.92
CA LEU A 61 -9.82 -11.96 -7.50
C LEU A 61 -8.57 -12.72 -7.94
N ASN A 62 -8.53 -14.04 -7.80
CA ASN A 62 -7.40 -14.86 -8.28
C ASN A 62 -7.19 -14.70 -9.80
N GLU A 63 -8.27 -14.56 -10.59
CA GLU A 63 -8.18 -14.28 -12.03
C GLU A 63 -7.51 -12.93 -12.34
N ARG A 64 -7.65 -11.94 -11.45
CA ARG A 64 -7.09 -10.59 -11.60
C ARG A 64 -5.71 -10.42 -10.95
N GLY A 65 -5.33 -11.34 -10.07
CA GLY A 65 -4.05 -11.32 -9.36
C GLY A 65 -3.82 -10.04 -8.56
N LEU A 66 -2.54 -9.70 -8.37
CA LEU A 66 -2.09 -8.59 -7.53
C LEU A 66 -2.59 -7.22 -8.02
N GLY A 67 -2.65 -7.01 -9.34
CA GLY A 67 -3.20 -5.78 -9.90
C GLY A 67 -4.66 -5.55 -9.51
N GLY A 68 -5.48 -6.61 -9.48
CA GLY A 68 -6.85 -6.53 -8.98
C GLY A 68 -6.95 -6.16 -7.50
N LEU A 69 -6.00 -6.61 -6.68
CA LEU A 69 -5.95 -6.22 -5.27
C LEU A 69 -5.58 -4.73 -5.11
N ASN A 70 -4.57 -4.25 -5.83
CA ASN A 70 -4.19 -2.84 -5.85
C ASN A 70 -5.36 -1.95 -6.29
N GLU A 71 -6.09 -2.37 -7.32
CA GLU A 71 -7.31 -1.72 -7.79
C GLU A 71 -8.33 -1.56 -6.65
N VAL A 72 -8.64 -2.63 -5.91
CA VAL A 72 -9.60 -2.51 -4.80
C VAL A 72 -9.10 -1.59 -3.70
N ILE A 73 -7.82 -1.67 -3.32
CA ILE A 73 -7.22 -0.83 -2.28
C ILE A 73 -7.42 0.65 -2.63
N LEU A 74 -7.08 1.04 -3.86
CA LEU A 74 -7.18 2.43 -4.31
C LEU A 74 -8.64 2.86 -4.46
N LEU A 75 -9.47 2.06 -5.14
CA LEU A 75 -10.83 2.47 -5.50
C LEU A 75 -11.84 2.39 -4.36
N THR A 76 -11.52 1.67 -3.27
CA THR A 76 -12.40 1.56 -2.11
C THR A 76 -11.83 2.18 -0.83
N GLY A 77 -10.50 2.38 -0.76
CA GLY A 77 -9.79 2.92 0.40
C GLY A 77 -9.37 4.39 0.27
N GLY A 78 -9.93 5.12 -0.70
CA GLY A 78 -9.53 6.52 -0.99
C GLY A 78 -9.58 7.45 0.22
N ALA A 79 -10.62 7.35 1.05
CA ALA A 79 -10.75 8.18 2.26
C ALA A 79 -9.62 7.91 3.27
N GLU A 80 -9.29 6.63 3.48
CA GLU A 80 -8.21 6.22 4.37
C GLU A 80 -6.83 6.57 3.83
N LEU A 81 -6.62 6.44 2.52
CA LEU A 81 -5.38 6.88 1.86
C LEU A 81 -5.21 8.39 1.99
N CYS A 82 -6.28 9.16 1.76
CA CYS A 82 -6.27 10.60 1.95
C CYS A 82 -5.97 10.96 3.41
N LEU A 83 -6.60 10.30 4.38
CA LEU A 83 -6.33 10.52 5.80
C LEU A 83 -4.86 10.23 6.13
N SER A 84 -4.32 9.13 5.60
CA SER A 84 -2.92 8.74 5.80
C SER A 84 -1.97 9.82 5.27
N LEU A 85 -2.18 10.30 4.04
CA LEU A 85 -1.38 11.37 3.45
C LEU A 85 -1.48 12.69 4.25
N LYS A 86 -2.67 13.03 4.75
CA LYS A 86 -2.87 14.24 5.59
C LYS A 86 -2.14 14.13 6.93
N LEU A 87 -2.12 12.95 7.54
CA LEU A 87 -1.38 12.71 8.78
C LEU A 87 0.13 12.75 8.57
N ILE A 88 0.62 12.15 7.48
CA ILE A 88 2.03 12.22 7.09
C ILE A 88 2.42 13.68 6.89
N THR A 89 1.64 14.44 6.12
CA THR A 89 1.88 15.87 5.88
C THR A 89 1.97 16.64 7.20
N ARG A 90 0.99 16.46 8.09
CA ARG A 90 0.98 17.12 9.40
C ARG A 90 2.14 16.73 10.30
N HIS A 91 2.63 15.50 10.19
CA HIS A 91 3.81 15.07 10.92
C HIS A 91 5.06 15.77 10.38
N LEU A 92 5.24 15.79 9.06
CA LEU A 92 6.36 16.45 8.39
C LEU A 92 6.38 17.98 8.61
N GLU A 93 5.21 18.59 8.78
CA GLU A 93 5.09 20.02 9.09
C GLU A 93 5.54 20.40 10.50
N ARG A 94 5.71 19.43 11.41
CA ARG A 94 6.17 19.71 12.77
C ARG A 94 7.64 20.11 12.72
N ASP A 95 7.90 21.37 13.05
CA ASP A 95 9.23 21.97 13.06
C ASP A 95 9.97 21.54 14.33
N SER A 96 10.57 20.34 14.31
CA SER A 96 11.58 19.99 15.30
C SER A 96 12.57 18.98 14.74
N LYS A 97 13.85 19.16 15.09
CA LYS A 97 14.91 18.16 14.89
C LYS A 97 14.66 16.86 15.68
N ASP A 98 13.60 16.82 16.49
CA ASP A 98 13.26 15.73 17.41
C ASP A 98 12.12 14.83 16.89
N TYR A 99 11.39 15.23 15.84
CA TYR A 99 10.36 14.40 15.21
C TYR A 99 10.98 13.56 14.08
N GLY A 100 11.18 12.27 14.38
CA GLY A 100 11.83 11.31 13.50
C GLY A 100 11.01 10.88 12.27
N ASP A 101 11.63 10.01 11.48
CA ASP A 101 11.14 9.48 10.22
C ASP A 101 9.72 8.91 10.27
N VAL A 102 9.01 9.00 9.15
CA VAL A 102 7.71 8.33 8.97
C VAL A 102 7.94 6.89 8.53
N VAL A 103 7.55 5.94 9.37
CA VAL A 103 7.55 4.52 9.02
C VAL A 103 6.14 4.08 8.63
N ILE A 104 5.97 3.66 7.37
CA ILE A 104 4.72 3.10 6.87
C ILE A 104 4.86 1.58 6.84
N HIS A 105 4.03 0.87 7.59
CA HIS A 105 4.02 -0.58 7.55
C HIS A 105 2.60 -1.15 7.52
N CYS A 106 2.47 -2.34 6.93
CA CYS A 106 1.30 -3.19 7.05
C CYS A 106 1.76 -4.58 7.50
N VAL A 107 0.87 -5.58 7.57
CA VAL A 107 1.23 -6.94 8.02
C VAL A 107 2.36 -7.55 7.18
N GLN A 108 2.39 -7.30 5.87
CA GLN A 108 3.44 -7.79 4.97
C GLN A 108 4.28 -6.66 4.34
N GLY A 109 4.07 -5.41 4.75
CA GLY A 109 4.77 -4.25 4.19
C GLY A 109 4.62 -3.99 2.68
N LYS A 110 3.76 -4.71 1.94
CA LYS A 110 3.78 -4.70 0.46
C LYS A 110 2.58 -4.02 -0.22
N ASP A 111 1.35 -4.46 0.05
CA ASP A 111 0.19 -4.07 -0.76
C ASP A 111 -0.27 -2.66 -0.40
N ARG A 112 -0.77 -2.49 0.84
CA ARG A 112 -1.25 -1.20 1.34
C ARG A 112 -0.12 -0.19 1.51
N THR A 113 1.05 -0.65 1.97
CA THR A 113 2.26 0.17 2.09
C THR A 113 2.70 0.66 0.72
N GLY A 114 2.84 -0.24 -0.27
CA GLY A 114 3.28 0.12 -1.61
C GLY A 114 2.35 1.10 -2.32
N MET A 115 1.03 0.99 -2.12
CA MET A 115 0.08 1.97 -2.66
C MET A 115 0.29 3.36 -2.04
N LEU A 116 0.45 3.45 -0.72
CA LEU A 116 0.65 4.74 -0.05
C LEU A 116 2.02 5.36 -0.41
N VAL A 117 3.07 4.55 -0.49
CA VAL A 117 4.42 5.00 -0.92
C VAL A 117 4.39 5.50 -2.35
N MET A 118 3.75 4.77 -3.28
CA MET A 118 3.58 5.20 -4.67
C MET A 118 2.86 6.56 -4.77
N LEU A 119 1.85 6.80 -3.92
CA LEU A 119 1.16 8.10 -3.88
C LEU A 119 2.09 9.22 -3.39
N CYS A 120 2.89 8.98 -2.34
CA CYS A 120 3.91 9.93 -1.88
C CYS A 120 4.93 10.26 -2.99
N GLN A 121 5.46 9.24 -3.67
CA GLN A 121 6.40 9.40 -4.79
C GLN A 121 5.78 10.16 -5.96
N SER A 122 4.50 9.92 -6.24
CA SER A 122 3.76 10.66 -7.27
C SER A 122 3.54 12.13 -6.89
N ILE A 123 3.38 12.46 -5.61
CA ILE A 123 3.33 13.85 -5.12
C ILE A 123 4.69 14.53 -5.33
N LEU A 124 5.79 13.82 -5.04
CA LEU A 124 7.16 14.27 -5.24
C LEU A 124 7.57 14.41 -6.73
N GLY A 125 6.71 13.98 -7.66
CA GLY A 125 6.98 14.06 -9.09
C GLY A 125 8.01 13.05 -9.61
N LEU A 126 8.23 11.95 -8.88
CA LEU A 126 9.12 10.88 -9.36
C LEU A 126 8.54 10.20 -10.60
N SER A 127 9.41 9.70 -11.47
CA SER A 127 9.00 9.00 -12.69
C SER A 127 8.44 7.61 -12.39
N ASP A 128 7.66 7.08 -13.33
CA ASP A 128 7.09 5.73 -13.24
C ASP A 128 8.14 4.66 -13.02
N ASP A 129 9.27 4.75 -13.73
CA ASP A 129 10.36 3.79 -13.58
C ASP A 129 10.86 3.75 -12.14
N VAL A 130 11.04 4.92 -11.50
CA VAL A 130 11.48 5.00 -10.10
C VAL A 130 10.43 4.38 -9.16
N ILE A 131 9.15 4.69 -9.38
CA ILE A 131 8.04 4.15 -8.58
C ILE A 131 7.94 2.62 -8.72
N ILE A 132 8.05 2.11 -9.95
CA ILE A 132 7.96 0.68 -10.26
C ILE A 132 9.16 -0.07 -9.67
N GLU A 133 10.38 0.47 -9.82
CA GLU A 133 11.58 -0.09 -9.22
C GLU A 133 11.48 -0.15 -7.70
N ASP A 134 11.05 0.93 -7.06
CA ASP A 134 10.92 0.99 -5.61
C ASP A 134 9.89 -0.02 -5.07
N TYR A 135 8.73 -0.14 -5.73
CA TYR A 135 7.76 -1.17 -5.41
C TYR A 135 8.33 -2.57 -5.56
N PHE A 136 9.11 -2.83 -6.62
CA PHE A 136 9.69 -4.14 -6.89
C PHE A 136 10.77 -4.56 -5.87
N LYS A 137 11.50 -3.62 -5.27
CA LYS A 137 12.49 -3.93 -4.21
C LYS A 137 11.87 -4.70 -3.04
N SER A 138 10.60 -4.46 -2.73
CA SER A 138 9.87 -5.21 -1.69
C SER A 138 9.80 -6.71 -1.99
N ASP A 139 9.76 -7.12 -3.26
CA ASP A 139 9.82 -8.55 -3.64
C ASP A 139 11.23 -9.12 -3.56
N GLN A 140 12.26 -8.30 -3.84
CA GLN A 140 13.66 -8.72 -3.73
C GLN A 140 14.03 -9.00 -2.27
N MET A 141 13.70 -8.09 -1.35
CA MET A 141 13.94 -8.28 0.09
C MET A 141 13.22 -9.52 0.64
N ARG A 142 12.02 -9.84 0.11
CA ARG A 142 11.32 -11.08 0.43
C ARG A 142 12.08 -12.32 -0.05
N LYS A 143 12.57 -12.31 -1.29
CA LYS A 143 13.33 -13.44 -1.87
C LYS A 143 14.66 -13.67 -1.15
N GLU A 144 15.26 -12.62 -0.63
CA GLU A 144 16.52 -12.64 0.12
C GLU A 144 16.35 -12.98 1.60
N GLY A 145 15.11 -13.13 2.09
CA GLY A 145 14.83 -13.43 3.50
C GLY A 145 15.11 -12.27 4.47
N SER A 146 15.35 -11.07 3.94
CA SER A 146 15.63 -9.83 4.70
C SER A 146 14.37 -8.99 4.96
N GLY A 147 13.23 -9.35 4.36
CA GLY A 147 11.91 -8.84 4.72
C GLY A 147 11.48 -9.30 6.13
N SER A 148 10.50 -8.61 6.75
CA SER A 148 10.09 -8.91 8.13
C SER A 148 9.75 -10.40 8.32
N ALA A 149 10.62 -11.10 9.06
CA ALA A 149 10.56 -12.54 9.32
C ALA A 149 9.28 -13.01 10.05
N ALA A 150 8.43 -12.09 10.51
CA ALA A 150 7.25 -12.40 11.33
C ALA A 150 6.06 -13.02 10.56
N ALA A 151 6.12 -13.18 9.23
CA ALA A 151 4.98 -13.64 8.44
C ALA A 151 5.17 -14.97 7.67
N ASP A 152 6.40 -15.49 7.56
CA ASP A 152 6.62 -16.82 6.96
C ASP A 152 6.53 -17.97 7.99
N ASP A 153 6.46 -17.66 9.29
CA ASP A 153 6.43 -18.63 10.38
C ASP A 153 5.04 -19.24 10.69
N VAL A 154 4.02 -18.92 9.89
CA VAL A 154 2.82 -19.76 9.85
C VAL A 154 2.91 -20.64 8.61
N VAL A 155 3.38 -21.87 8.84
CA VAL A 155 3.52 -23.01 7.92
C VAL A 155 4.91 -23.16 7.26
N VAL A 156 5.96 -23.27 8.07
CA VAL A 156 7.06 -24.20 7.78
C VAL A 156 6.63 -25.60 8.23
N THR A 157 5.89 -26.31 7.37
CA THR A 157 5.82 -27.77 7.44
C THR A 157 6.35 -28.31 6.13
N ASN A 158 7.46 -29.03 6.20
CA ASN A 158 8.11 -29.78 5.13
C ASN A 158 7.13 -30.72 4.42
N LYS A 159 6.38 -30.22 3.43
CA LYS A 159 5.66 -31.05 2.45
C LYS A 159 5.90 -30.48 1.04
N PRO A 160 6.08 -31.33 0.02
CA PRO A 160 6.46 -30.92 -1.33
C PRO A 160 5.46 -29.88 -1.89
N ARG A 161 6.02 -28.80 -2.47
CA ARG A 161 5.36 -27.58 -2.98
C ARG A 161 4.43 -27.80 -4.19
N GLN A 162 3.58 -28.81 -4.19
CA GLN A 162 2.44 -28.89 -5.10
C GLN A 162 1.22 -28.25 -4.43
N GLN A 163 1.23 -26.91 -4.35
CA GLN A 163 0.09 -26.17 -3.79
C GLN A 163 -1.05 -26.19 -4.82
N ARG A 164 -1.88 -27.25 -4.79
CA ARG A 164 -3.13 -27.30 -5.55
C ARG A 164 -3.96 -26.06 -5.21
N ARG A 165 -4.40 -25.30 -6.21
CA ARG A 165 -5.39 -24.22 -6.06
C ARG A 165 -6.54 -24.74 -5.19
N ARG A 166 -6.67 -24.21 -3.98
CA ARG A 166 -7.76 -24.56 -3.07
C ARG A 166 -8.92 -23.63 -3.37
N ARG A 167 -10.08 -24.20 -3.72
CA ARG A 167 -11.30 -23.45 -3.96
C ARG A 167 -11.61 -22.55 -2.76
N GLY A 168 -12.00 -21.31 -3.02
CA GLY A 168 -12.28 -20.31 -1.97
C GLY A 168 -11.06 -19.74 -1.22
N LYS A 169 -9.82 -20.03 -1.65
CA LYS A 169 -8.62 -19.44 -1.04
C LYS A 169 -7.84 -18.59 -2.05
N LEU A 170 -7.16 -17.57 -1.54
CA LEU A 170 -6.20 -16.77 -2.32
C LEU A 170 -5.05 -17.65 -2.80
N ASP A 171 -4.69 -17.49 -4.07
CA ASP A 171 -3.55 -18.16 -4.66
C ASP A 171 -2.24 -17.52 -4.16
N ARG A 172 -1.57 -18.17 -3.20
CA ARG A 172 -0.37 -17.60 -2.56
C ARG A 172 0.70 -17.20 -3.57
N ASN A 173 0.82 -17.89 -4.70
CA ASN A 173 1.83 -17.56 -5.71
C ASN A 173 1.52 -16.25 -6.45
N LEU A 174 0.24 -16.00 -6.73
CA LEU A 174 -0.20 -14.78 -7.41
C LEU A 174 -0.16 -13.55 -6.50
N PHE A 175 -0.37 -13.76 -5.20
CA PHE A 175 -0.38 -12.68 -4.22
C PHE A 175 0.92 -12.58 -3.41
N SER A 176 1.90 -13.46 -3.64
CA SER A 176 3.23 -13.34 -3.04
C SER A 176 4.08 -12.33 -3.82
N GLY A 177 4.63 -11.35 -3.12
CA GLY A 177 5.55 -10.37 -3.70
C GLY A 177 4.90 -9.04 -4.12
N ALA A 178 5.69 -8.27 -4.86
CA ALA A 178 5.41 -6.95 -5.40
C ALA A 178 5.95 -6.89 -6.84
N SER A 179 5.17 -7.37 -7.81
CA SER A 179 5.64 -7.48 -9.20
C SER A 179 5.58 -6.13 -9.92
N ARG A 180 6.44 -5.95 -10.94
CA ARG A 180 6.49 -4.73 -11.75
C ARG A 180 5.20 -4.53 -12.52
N GLU A 181 4.70 -5.61 -13.11
CA GLU A 181 3.50 -5.66 -13.93
C GLU A 181 2.28 -5.20 -13.12
N ALA A 182 2.22 -5.56 -11.83
CA ALA A 182 1.16 -5.10 -10.95
C ALA A 182 1.20 -3.58 -10.76
N MET A 183 2.37 -2.98 -10.57
CA MET A 183 2.50 -1.53 -10.44
C MET A 183 2.25 -0.79 -11.76
N VAL A 184 2.77 -1.30 -12.88
CA VAL A 184 2.48 -0.77 -14.23
C VAL A 184 0.97 -0.71 -14.47
N GLY A 185 0.28 -1.84 -14.31
CA GLY A 185 -1.18 -1.90 -14.49
C GLY A 185 -1.94 -1.01 -13.50
N THR A 186 -1.40 -0.79 -12.30
CA THR A 186 -1.98 0.12 -11.30
C THR A 186 -1.90 1.58 -11.77
N LEU A 187 -0.72 2.02 -12.21
CA LEU A 187 -0.50 3.38 -12.71
C LEU A 187 -1.34 3.65 -13.97
N GLU A 188 -1.37 2.70 -14.91
CA GLU A 188 -2.21 2.77 -16.11
C GLU A 188 -3.70 2.88 -15.77
N MET A 189 -4.19 2.07 -14.82
CA MET A 189 -5.58 2.11 -14.35
C MET A 189 -5.94 3.48 -13.77
N LEU A 190 -5.08 4.03 -12.91
CA LEU A 190 -5.29 5.35 -12.32
C LEU A 190 -5.35 6.44 -13.38
N ARG A 191 -4.42 6.45 -14.35
CA ARG A 191 -4.42 7.42 -15.45
C ARG A 191 -5.64 7.29 -16.34
N LYS A 192 -6.03 6.07 -16.69
CA LYS A 192 -7.21 5.83 -17.51
C LYS A 192 -8.49 6.34 -16.84
N LYS A 193 -8.59 6.21 -15.51
CA LYS A 193 -9.79 6.57 -14.76
C LYS A 193 -9.83 8.02 -14.29
N TYR A 194 -8.68 8.59 -13.95
CA TYR A 194 -8.56 9.91 -13.30
C TYR A 194 -7.72 10.91 -14.09
N GLY A 195 -7.20 10.54 -15.27
CA GLY A 195 -6.31 11.34 -16.10
C GLY A 195 -4.84 11.30 -15.65
N SER A 196 -4.60 11.30 -14.34
CA SER A 196 -3.26 11.20 -13.73
C SER A 196 -3.34 10.63 -12.32
N VAL A 197 -2.21 10.17 -11.76
CA VAL A 197 -2.13 9.83 -10.33
C VAL A 197 -2.16 11.12 -9.50
N SER A 198 -1.22 12.03 -9.79
CA SER A 198 -1.17 13.39 -9.28
C SER A 198 -1.29 14.36 -10.48
N PRO A 199 -2.26 15.28 -10.52
CA PRO A 199 -3.25 15.56 -9.47
C PRO A 199 -4.49 14.64 -9.49
N GLY A 200 -4.79 13.94 -10.59
CA GLY A 200 -6.12 13.38 -10.87
C GLY A 200 -6.72 12.48 -9.79
N TYR A 201 -6.07 11.38 -9.45
CA TYR A 201 -6.56 10.48 -8.40
C TYR A 201 -6.51 11.12 -7.01
N LEU A 202 -5.46 11.91 -6.72
CA LEU A 202 -5.32 12.62 -5.44
C LEU A 202 -6.44 13.63 -5.19
N ASP A 203 -6.84 14.40 -6.19
CA ASP A 203 -8.01 15.28 -6.13
C ASP A 203 -9.28 14.48 -5.87
N ALA A 204 -9.47 13.36 -6.56
CA ALA A 204 -10.65 12.52 -6.42
C ALA A 204 -10.82 11.92 -5.01
N ILE A 205 -9.73 11.70 -4.28
CA ILE A 205 -9.78 11.21 -2.88
C ILE A 205 -9.75 12.34 -1.84
N GLY A 206 -9.69 13.61 -2.27
CA GLY A 206 -9.70 14.78 -1.38
C GLY A 206 -8.33 15.19 -0.81
N PHE A 207 -7.24 14.78 -1.48
CA PHE A 207 -5.88 15.26 -1.24
C PHE A 207 -5.51 16.28 -2.34
N ASP A 208 -6.19 17.41 -2.31
CA ASP A 208 -6.16 18.50 -3.29
C ASP A 208 -4.79 19.20 -3.43
N SER A 209 -4.74 20.25 -4.25
CA SER A 209 -3.51 21.04 -4.49
C SER A 209 -2.95 21.67 -3.21
N ASP A 210 -3.80 22.12 -2.29
CA ASP A 210 -3.36 22.75 -1.06
C ASP A 210 -2.63 21.72 -0.18
N TRP A 211 -3.18 20.52 -0.06
CA TRP A 211 -2.52 19.43 0.66
C TRP A 211 -1.23 18.95 -0.02
N ARG A 212 -1.20 18.86 -1.36
CA ARG A 212 0.03 18.51 -2.10
C ARG A 212 1.13 19.55 -1.92
N ASN A 213 0.81 20.84 -1.98
CA ASN A 213 1.77 21.93 -1.78
C ASN A 213 2.35 21.91 -0.36
N ARG A 214 1.52 21.63 0.63
CA ARG A 214 1.96 21.47 2.03
C ARG A 214 2.91 20.29 2.19
N PHE A 215 2.58 19.13 1.60
CA PHE A 215 3.45 17.96 1.60
C PHE A 215 4.82 18.27 0.98
N LEU A 216 4.84 18.87 -0.21
CA LEU A 216 6.07 19.24 -0.90
C LEU A 216 6.92 20.23 -0.08
N THR A 217 6.28 21.26 0.48
CA THR A 217 6.94 22.26 1.32
C THR A 217 7.59 21.61 2.55
N ALA A 218 6.89 20.68 3.20
CA ALA A 218 7.39 20.00 4.38
C ALA A 218 8.58 19.08 4.07
N MET A 219 8.55 18.38 2.93
CA MET A 219 9.65 17.54 2.46
C MET A 219 10.93 18.34 2.15
N GLN A 220 10.80 19.53 1.53
CA GLN A 220 11.95 20.39 1.22
C GLN A 220 12.68 20.92 2.46
N ARG A 221 11.95 21.15 3.57
CA ARG A 221 12.55 21.62 4.83
C ARG A 221 13.42 20.56 5.52
N GLN A 222 13.27 19.29 5.14
CA GLN A 222 13.99 18.17 5.74
C GLN A 222 15.32 17.87 5.04
N GLU A 223 15.57 18.41 3.84
CA GLU A 223 16.87 18.28 3.19
C GLU A 223 17.91 19.12 3.95
N PRO A 224 18.95 18.51 4.54
CA PRO A 224 19.99 19.26 5.22
C PRO A 224 20.74 20.11 4.20
N ASP A 225 20.92 21.38 4.53
CA ASP A 225 21.77 22.32 3.81
C ASP A 225 23.20 21.76 3.75
N GLU A 226 23.55 21.07 2.66
CA GLU A 226 24.87 20.46 2.45
C GLU A 226 26.00 21.50 2.48
N GLY A 227 25.67 22.79 2.43
CA GLY A 227 26.62 23.90 2.42
C GLY A 227 27.33 24.21 3.75
N ASN A 228 26.86 23.71 4.91
CA ASN A 228 27.36 24.19 6.20
C ASN A 228 28.22 23.18 7.01
N ARG A 229 28.58 22.03 6.44
CA ARG A 229 29.43 21.01 7.12
C ARG A 229 30.94 21.19 6.93
N VAL A 230 31.40 22.19 6.16
CA VAL A 230 32.83 22.35 5.87
C VAL A 230 33.54 23.35 6.79
N GLN A 231 32.83 24.21 7.55
CA GLN A 231 33.49 25.26 8.35
C GLN A 231 33.70 24.97 9.85
N SER A 232 33.29 23.81 10.38
CA SER A 232 33.53 23.49 11.80
C SER A 232 34.64 22.47 12.05
N ARG A 233 35.56 22.29 11.08
CA ARG A 233 36.80 21.51 11.24
C ARG A 233 38.00 22.25 10.67
N LEU A 234 38.24 23.47 11.15
CA LEU A 234 39.56 24.10 11.18
C LEU A 234 39.76 24.75 12.55
#